data_AF-A0A2Z3H5Q2-F1
#
_entry.id   AF-A0A2Z3H5Q2-F1
#
_cell.length_a   1.000
_cell.length_b   1.000
_cell.length_c   1.000
_cell.angle_alpha   90.00
_cell.angle_beta   90.00
_cell.angle_gamma   90.00
#
_symmetry.space_group_name_H-M   'P 1'
#
loop_
_entity.id
_entity.type
_entity.pdbx_description
1 polymer ?
#
loop_
_entity_poly.entity_id
_entity_poly.type
_entity_poly.pdbx_seq_one_letter_code
_entity_poly.pdbx_strand_id
1 'polypeptide(L)'
;MATFYVLPPRECLERAVTDLFAKLLPGLPLPVDAWGLLADQLGAAGGWEPDVFLVPRDELADGDTAGALTDGYGAEAGDRVVEVSLARPSRAWALQQADVSGAAVAR
;
A
#
# COMPACT_ATOMS: atom_id res chain seq x y z
N MET A 1 -1.12 3.76 16.87
CA MET A 1 -1.80 4.59 15.85
C MET A 1 -1.14 4.20 14.56
N ALA A 2 -1.81 3.41 13.75
CA ALA A 2 -1.21 2.75 12.61
C ALA A 2 -1.25 3.60 11.35
N THR A 3 -0.27 3.40 10.46
CA THR A 3 -0.21 4.00 9.14
C THR A 3 -0.30 2.90 8.07
N PHE A 4 -1.43 2.85 7.38
CA PHE A 4 -1.68 1.95 6.27
C PHE A 4 -1.33 2.63 4.96
N TYR A 5 -0.28 2.18 4.30
CA TYR A 5 0.08 2.56 2.94
C TYR A 5 -0.65 1.66 1.96
N VAL A 6 -1.69 2.19 1.33
CA VAL A 6 -2.39 1.51 0.25
C VAL A 6 -1.62 1.74 -1.03
N LEU A 7 -0.91 0.72 -1.47
CA LEU A 7 -0.08 0.74 -2.66
C LEU A 7 -0.93 0.44 -3.90
N PRO A 8 -0.55 0.93 -5.10
CA PRO A 8 -1.21 0.55 -6.34
C PRO A 8 -1.04 -0.96 -6.61
N PRO A 9 -1.76 -1.51 -7.61
CA PRO A 9 -1.60 -2.91 -8.00
C PRO A 9 -0.14 -3.31 -8.17
N ARG A 10 0.21 -4.53 -7.73
CA ARG A 10 1.57 -5.07 -7.79
C ARG A 10 2.13 -4.99 -9.21
N GLU A 11 1.31 -5.28 -10.21
CA GLU A 11 1.68 -5.18 -11.63
C GLU A 11 2.09 -3.76 -12.06
N CYS A 12 1.43 -2.73 -11.51
CA CYS A 12 1.75 -1.34 -11.80
C CYS A 12 3.06 -0.93 -11.12
N LEU A 13 3.29 -1.39 -9.89
CA LEU A 13 4.54 -1.16 -9.16
C LEU A 13 5.72 -1.85 -9.84
N GLU A 14 5.57 -3.12 -10.20
CA GLU A 14 6.58 -3.89 -10.91
C GLU A 14 6.95 -3.21 -12.23
N ARG A 15 5.94 -2.75 -12.99
CA ARG A 15 6.18 -2.01 -14.23
C ARG A 15 6.88 -0.67 -14.00
N ALA A 16 6.45 0.11 -13.01
CA ALA A 16 7.06 1.40 -12.71
C ALA A 16 8.52 1.26 -12.22
N VAL A 17 8.79 0.25 -11.39
CA VAL A 17 10.15 -0.09 -10.94
C VAL A 17 11.00 -0.51 -12.12
N THR A 18 10.48 -1.37 -12.98
CA THR A 18 11.17 -1.82 -14.20
C THR A 18 11.51 -0.63 -15.10
N ASP A 19 10.55 0.26 -15.34
CA ASP A 19 10.75 1.47 -16.15
C ASP A 19 11.76 2.44 -15.51
N LEU A 20 11.77 2.55 -14.18
CA LEU A 20 12.72 3.38 -13.44
C LEU A 20 14.14 2.83 -13.55
N PHE A 21 14.34 1.53 -13.32
CA PHE A 21 15.64 0.89 -13.45
C PHE A 21 16.14 0.91 -14.90
N ALA A 22 15.25 0.73 -15.89
CA ALA A 22 15.61 0.86 -17.30
C ALA A 22 16.11 2.27 -17.64
N LYS A 23 15.56 3.32 -17.00
CA LYS A 23 16.02 4.71 -17.16
C LYS A 23 17.33 5.00 -16.42
N LEU A 24 17.49 4.47 -15.21
CA LEU A 24 18.65 4.75 -14.37
C LEU A 24 19.89 3.94 -14.76
N LEU A 25 19.69 2.69 -15.19
CA LEU A 25 20.75 1.72 -15.47
C LEU A 25 20.57 1.10 -16.87
N PRO A 26 20.70 1.90 -17.94
CA PRO A 26 20.58 1.39 -19.29
C PRO A 26 21.66 0.33 -19.55
N GLY A 27 21.23 -0.86 -19.99
CA GLY A 27 22.12 -1.97 -20.37
C GLY A 27 22.41 -2.98 -19.27
N LEU A 28 21.88 -2.82 -18.05
CA LEU A 28 21.89 -3.89 -17.05
C LEU A 28 20.65 -4.79 -17.17
N PRO A 29 20.81 -6.11 -16.99
CA PRO A 29 19.67 -7.02 -16.90
C PRO A 29 18.89 -6.69 -15.63
N LEU A 30 17.63 -6.31 -15.80
CA LEU A 30 16.71 -6.12 -14.67
C LEU A 30 16.44 -7.46 -13.98
N PRO A 31 16.35 -7.49 -12.64
CA PRO A 31 15.88 -8.68 -11.94
C PRO A 31 14.45 -9.01 -12.34
N VAL A 32 14.19 -10.28 -12.66
CA VAL A 32 12.83 -10.84 -12.60
C VAL A 32 12.36 -10.67 -11.16
N ASP A 33 11.24 -9.97 -10.95
CA ASP A 33 10.71 -9.60 -9.63
C ASP A 33 11.50 -8.51 -8.87
N ALA A 34 11.91 -7.44 -9.56
CA ALA A 34 12.55 -6.28 -8.95
C ALA A 34 11.70 -5.63 -7.83
N TRP A 35 10.37 -5.69 -7.94
CA TRP A 35 9.48 -5.20 -6.89
C TRP A 35 9.50 -6.07 -5.64
N GLY A 36 9.45 -7.40 -5.77
CA GLY A 36 9.57 -8.32 -4.64
C GLY A 36 10.87 -8.13 -3.87
N LEU A 37 11.99 -7.97 -4.57
CA LEU A 37 13.28 -7.65 -3.95
C LEU A 37 13.26 -6.31 -3.20
N LEU A 38 12.66 -5.27 -3.78
CA LEU A 38 12.52 -3.97 -3.10
C LEU A 38 11.62 -4.06 -1.87
N ALA A 39 10.49 -4.76 -1.96
CA ALA A 39 9.55 -4.92 -0.85
C ALA A 39 10.19 -5.69 0.31
N ASP A 40 10.93 -6.76 0.02
CA ASP A 40 11.68 -7.52 1.02
C ASP A 40 12.75 -6.64 1.69
N GLN A 41 13.50 -5.86 0.91
CA GLN A 41 14.49 -4.92 1.46
C GLN A 41 13.85 -3.78 2.27
N LEU A 42 12.68 -3.28 1.87
CA LEU A 42 11.93 -2.27 2.63
C LEU A 42 11.49 -2.82 3.98
N GLY A 43 11.01 -4.08 4.03
CA GLY A 43 10.68 -4.76 5.27
C GLY A 43 11.89 -5.08 6.14
N ALA A 44 12.98 -5.55 5.54
CA ALA A 44 14.23 -5.89 6.23
C ALA A 44 15.01 -4.66 6.73
N ALA A 45 14.87 -3.51 6.07
CA ALA A 45 15.49 -2.25 6.48
C ALA A 45 14.95 -1.73 7.83
N GLY A 46 13.86 -2.33 8.36
CA GLY A 46 13.64 -2.52 9.80
C GLY A 46 13.61 -1.27 10.69
N GLY A 47 13.45 -0.09 10.11
CA GLY A 47 13.42 1.20 10.82
C GLY A 47 12.06 1.87 10.82
N TRP A 48 11.03 1.20 10.31
CA TRP A 48 9.68 1.76 10.30
C TRP A 48 9.08 1.65 11.70
N GLU A 49 8.28 2.64 12.07
CA GLU A 49 7.49 2.52 13.30
C GLU A 49 6.70 1.20 13.25
N PRO A 50 6.56 0.50 14.40
CA PRO A 50 5.95 -0.84 14.46
C PRO A 50 4.49 -0.90 13.99
N ASP A 51 3.87 0.25 13.71
CA ASP A 51 2.49 0.36 13.26
C ASP A 51 2.36 0.74 11.76
N VAL A 52 3.38 0.51 10.92
CA VAL A 52 3.30 0.79 9.46
C VAL A 52 2.99 -0.47 8.67
N PHE A 53 1.91 -0.44 7.89
CA PHE A 53 1.44 -1.56 7.06
C PHE A 53 1.42 -1.18 5.59
N LEU A 54 1.99 -2.02 4.72
CA LEU A 54 1.91 -1.89 3.26
C LEU A 54 0.82 -2.84 2.75
N VAL A 55 -0.21 -2.29 2.13
CA VAL A 55 -1.34 -3.05 1.60
C VAL A 55 -1.46 -2.80 0.10
N PRO A 56 -1.17 -3.78 -0.77
CA PRO A 56 -1.41 -3.67 -2.20
C PRO A 56 -2.91 -3.55 -2.48
N ARG A 57 -3.29 -2.70 -3.44
CA ARG A 57 -4.71 -2.53 -3.82
C ARG A 57 -5.35 -3.80 -4.37
N ASP A 58 -4.56 -4.74 -4.91
CA ASP A 58 -5.05 -6.05 -5.35
C ASP A 58 -5.54 -6.94 -4.19
N GLU A 59 -5.12 -6.67 -2.96
CA GLU A 59 -5.56 -7.40 -1.76
C GLU A 59 -6.81 -6.79 -1.12
N LEU A 60 -7.13 -5.55 -1.49
CA LEU A 60 -8.34 -4.87 -1.01
C LEU A 60 -9.49 -5.15 -1.96
N ALA A 61 -10.66 -5.40 -1.40
CA ALA A 61 -11.88 -5.51 -2.20
C ALA A 61 -12.14 -4.20 -2.96
N ASP A 62 -12.58 -4.32 -4.21
CA ASP A 62 -13.00 -3.16 -5.00
C ASP A 62 -14.16 -2.44 -4.33
N GLY A 63 -13.93 -1.20 -3.89
CA GLY A 63 -14.95 -0.39 -3.22
C GLY A 63 -14.37 0.49 -2.11
N ASP A 64 -14.96 0.37 -0.92
CA ASP A 64 -14.57 1.16 0.24
C ASP A 64 -13.25 0.67 0.85
N THR A 65 -12.18 1.43 0.61
CA THR A 65 -10.85 1.20 1.17
C THR A 65 -10.90 1.12 2.70
N ALA A 66 -11.75 1.91 3.35
CA ALA A 66 -11.81 1.96 4.82
C ALA A 66 -12.37 0.66 5.41
N GLY A 67 -13.50 0.18 4.89
CA GLY A 67 -14.07 -1.11 5.29
C GLY A 67 -13.12 -2.28 5.02
N ALA A 68 -12.47 -2.31 3.85
CA ALA A 68 -11.53 -3.38 3.53
C ALA A 68 -10.29 -3.40 4.45
N LEU A 69 -9.78 -2.24 4.86
CA LEU A 69 -8.70 -2.15 5.85
C LEU A 69 -9.17 -2.55 7.26
N THR A 70 -10.39 -2.17 7.65
CA THR A 70 -10.98 -2.54 8.94
C THR A 70 -11.19 -4.05 9.03
N ASP A 71 -11.82 -4.65 8.03
CA ASP A 71 -12.17 -6.08 8.00
C ASP A 71 -10.95 -6.99 7.76
N GLY A 72 -10.03 -6.58 6.89
CA GLY A 72 -8.87 -7.39 6.50
C GLY A 72 -7.65 -7.22 7.40
N TYR A 73 -7.45 -6.01 7.95
CA TYR A 73 -6.22 -5.64 8.65
C TYR A 73 -6.46 -5.09 10.06
N GLY A 74 -7.72 -5.01 10.52
CA GLY A 74 -8.05 -4.58 11.88
C GLY A 74 -7.81 -3.09 12.12
N ALA A 75 -7.88 -2.27 11.08
CA ALA A 75 -7.69 -0.82 11.20
C ALA A 75 -8.76 -0.18 12.10
N GLU A 76 -8.34 0.74 12.96
CA GLU A 76 -9.19 1.44 13.91
C GLU A 76 -9.42 2.91 13.52
N ALA A 77 -10.44 3.53 14.11
CA ALA A 77 -10.69 4.95 13.92
C ALA A 77 -9.54 5.77 14.52
N GLY A 78 -8.98 6.68 13.73
CA GLY A 78 -7.77 7.44 14.09
C GLY A 78 -6.50 6.93 13.41
N ASP A 79 -6.53 5.76 12.77
CA ASP A 79 -5.42 5.29 11.96
C ASP A 79 -5.29 6.09 10.67
N ARG A 80 -4.04 6.27 10.21
CA ARG A 80 -3.71 7.03 9.01
C ARG A 80 -3.68 6.11 7.81
N VAL A 81 -4.38 6.48 6.74
CA VAL A 81 -4.35 5.78 5.45
C VAL A 81 -3.66 6.67 4.43
N VAL A 82 -2.65 6.14 3.75
CA VAL A 82 -1.91 6.80 2.68
C VAL A 82 -2.11 6.01 1.39
N GLU A 83 -3.00 6.50 0.54
CA GLU A 83 -3.18 5.96 -0.80
C GLU A 83 -2.07 6.47 -1.72
N VAL A 84 -1.21 5.55 -2.14
CA VAL A 84 -0.14 5.79 -3.10
C VAL A 84 -0.68 5.50 -4.49
N SER A 85 -0.47 6.44 -5.41
CA SER A 85 -0.79 6.26 -6.82
C SER A 85 0.40 6.65 -7.67
N LEU A 86 0.64 5.90 -8.75
CA LEU A 86 1.67 6.21 -9.73
C LEU A 86 1.21 7.28 -10.74
N ALA A 87 -0.11 7.46 -10.88
CA ALA A 87 -0.71 8.40 -11.85
C ALA A 87 -1.24 9.70 -11.20
N ARG A 88 -1.46 9.69 -9.89
CA ARG A 88 -2.02 10.83 -9.14
C ARG A 88 -1.15 11.13 -7.91
N PRO A 89 -1.17 12.36 -7.38
CA PRO A 89 -0.54 12.66 -6.11
C PRO A 89 -1.08 11.72 -5.02
N SER A 90 -0.18 11.23 -4.17
CA SER A 90 -0.53 10.41 -3.01
C SER A 90 -1.49 11.15 -2.10
N ARG A 91 -2.53 10.46 -1.63
CA ARG A 91 -3.55 11.04 -0.76
C ARG A 91 -3.44 10.43 0.62
N ALA A 92 -3.22 11.26 1.63
CA ALA A 92 -3.25 10.84 3.02
C ALA A 92 -4.54 11.32 3.69
N TRP A 93 -5.18 10.45 4.45
CA TRP A 93 -6.37 10.74 5.25
C TRP A 93 -6.38 9.88 6.51
N ALA A 94 -7.26 10.18 7.47
CA ALA A 94 -7.40 9.39 8.69
C ALA A 94 -8.75 8.68 8.67
N LEU A 95 -8.78 7.43 9.11
CA LEU A 95 -10.00 6.64 9.27
C LEU A 95 -10.92 7.33 10.29
N GLN A 96 -12.15 7.63 9.86
CA GLN A 96 -13.15 8.21 10.75
C GLN A 96 -13.94 7.08 11.42
N GLN A 97 -14.49 7.34 12.61
CA GLN A 97 -15.41 6.38 13.26
C GLN A 97 -16.62 6.01 12.40
N ALA A 98 -17.05 6.90 11.51
CA ALA A 98 -18.15 6.63 10.58
C ALA A 98 -17.80 5.53 9.56
N ASP A 99 -16.55 5.46 9.12
CA ASP A 99 -16.08 4.49 8.13
C ASP A 99 -15.94 3.09 8.75
N VAL A 100 -15.45 3.03 9.99
CA VAL A 100 -15.35 1.79 10.78
C VAL A 100 -16.75 1.23 11.14
N SER A 101 -17.71 2.12 11.43
CA SER A 101 -19.09 1.73 11.75
C SER A 101 -19.85 1.20 10.53
N GLY A 102 -19.54 1.69 9.32
CA GLY A 102 -20.14 1.20 8.09
C GLY A 102 -19.78 -0.26 7.78
N ALA A 103 -18.54 -0.66 8.06
CA ALA A 103 -18.07 -2.04 7.91
C ALA A 103 -18.78 -3.01 8.89
N ALA A 104 -19.01 -2.58 10.13
CA ALA A 104 -19.65 -3.41 11.15
C ALA A 104 -21.15 -3.69 10.88
N VAL A 105 -21.83 -2.84 10.11
CA VAL A 105 -23.29 -2.93 9.85
C VAL A 105 -23.63 -3.83 8.65
N ALA A 106 -22.65 -4.19 7.81
CA ALA A 106 -22.86 -5.07 6.65
C ALA A 106 -22.88 -6.58 6.98
N ARG A 107 -22.98 -6.96 8.27
CA ARG A 107 -23.04 -8.35 8.75
C ARG A 107 -24.46 -8.87 8.94
#